data_AF-A0A961CVC8-F1
#
_entry.id   AF-A0A961CVC8-F1
#
_cell.length_a   1.000
_cell.length_b   1.000
_cell.length_c   1.000
_cell.angle_alpha   90.00
_cell.angle_beta   90.00
_cell.angle_gamma   90.00
#
_symmetry.space_group_name_H-M   'P 1'
#
loop_
_entity.id
_entity.type
_entity.pdbx_description
1 polymer ?
#
loop_
_entity_poly.entity_id
_entity_poly.type
_entity_poly.pdbx_seq_one_letter_code
_entity_poly.pdbx_strand_id
1 'polypeptide(L)'
;GNPFFLEELVSLLDGAGAGAAADGDRVAALPDTLRGLVAARLDDLDPVARAVLQNASVIGQQGPVAGLREMGHQLQRGVDVDSALAQLVADEIMEVEDNVWSFRSDLIREVAYQTITKADRAKLHLGIARYLEEAVATRKPRPVWVVDQLAHHYGCAVTLAGELGPGSTTETFPPGLADVARRWVVEAARRAARDQALPTAIRLYGQALGLGGVDGAVPD
;
A
#
# COMPACT_ATOMS: atom_id res chain seq x y z
N GLY A 1 -13.33 -13.83 25.05
CA GLY A 1 -12.25 -14.73 24.57
C GLY A 1 -10.93 -13.99 24.75
N ASN A 2 -9.86 -14.69 25.13
CA ASN A 2 -8.58 -14.06 25.45
C ASN A 2 -7.91 -13.47 24.19
N PRO A 3 -7.72 -12.15 24.07
CA PRO A 3 -7.11 -11.48 22.91
C PRO A 3 -5.69 -11.98 22.60
N PHE A 4 -4.95 -12.34 23.64
CA PHE A 4 -3.55 -12.76 23.55
C PHE A 4 -3.36 -14.06 22.74
N PHE A 5 -4.36 -14.95 22.76
CA PHE A 5 -4.28 -16.26 22.10
C PHE A 5 -4.34 -16.17 20.57
N LEU A 6 -4.80 -15.03 20.04
CA LEU A 6 -4.99 -14.81 18.60
C LEU A 6 -3.76 -14.18 17.98
N GLU A 7 -3.14 -13.25 18.69
CA GLU A 7 -1.87 -12.64 18.29
C GLU A 7 -0.75 -13.68 18.29
N GLU A 8 -0.74 -14.59 19.27
CA GLU A 8 0.20 -15.72 19.31
C GLU A 8 -0.04 -16.71 18.14
N LEU A 9 -1.29 -16.93 17.74
CA LEU A 9 -1.62 -17.82 16.62
C LEU A 9 -1.22 -17.21 15.26
N VAL A 10 -1.40 -15.90 15.08
CA VAL A 10 -0.99 -15.18 13.86
C VAL A 10 0.54 -15.09 13.80
N SER A 11 1.20 -14.75 14.90
CA SER A 11 2.67 -14.73 14.99
C SER A 11 3.30 -16.11 14.73
N LEU A 12 2.70 -17.20 15.24
CA LEU A 12 3.14 -18.57 14.98
C LEU A 12 2.94 -19.01 13.52
N LEU A 13 1.89 -18.54 12.84
CA LEU A 13 1.64 -18.84 11.43
C LEU A 13 2.56 -18.04 10.49
N ASP A 14 2.90 -16.82 10.86
CA ASP A 14 3.85 -15.96 10.14
C ASP A 14 5.31 -16.45 10.32
N GLY A 15 5.67 -16.97 11.51
CA GLY A 15 7.01 -17.51 11.79
C GLY A 15 7.33 -18.86 11.14
N ALA A 16 6.34 -19.63 10.69
CA ALA A 16 6.50 -21.04 10.29
C ALA A 16 6.84 -21.29 8.80
N GLY A 17 7.15 -20.28 7.98
CA GLY A 17 7.57 -20.56 6.61
C GLY A 17 8.32 -19.47 5.89
N ALA A 18 9.63 -19.43 6.11
CA ALA A 18 10.58 -18.80 5.19
C ALA A 18 10.56 -19.54 3.83
N GLY A 19 9.77 -19.03 2.88
CA GLY A 19 9.70 -19.57 1.53
C GLY A 19 8.71 -18.85 0.62
N ALA A 20 9.21 -17.84 -0.11
CA ALA A 20 8.84 -17.37 -1.46
C ALA A 20 7.36 -17.33 -1.94
N ALA A 21 6.36 -17.42 -1.08
CA ALA A 21 5.00 -17.01 -1.41
C ALA A 21 4.85 -15.50 -1.15
N ALA A 22 4.24 -14.76 -2.07
CA ALA A 22 3.91 -13.36 -1.85
C ALA A 22 3.00 -13.26 -0.60
N ASP A 23 3.33 -12.37 0.35
CA ASP A 23 2.66 -12.24 1.66
C ASP A 23 1.13 -12.37 1.62
N GLY A 24 0.49 -11.87 0.56
CA GLY A 24 -0.97 -11.92 0.41
C GLY A 24 -1.60 -13.32 0.31
N ASP A 25 -0.86 -14.35 -0.13
CA ASP A 25 -1.44 -15.70 -0.32
C ASP A 25 -1.58 -16.47 1.01
N ARG A 26 -0.78 -16.12 2.01
CA ARG A 26 -0.82 -16.75 3.35
C ARG A 26 -1.92 -16.15 4.21
N VAL A 27 -2.05 -14.83 4.18
CA VAL A 27 -3.11 -14.12 4.90
C VAL A 27 -4.48 -14.49 4.33
N ALA A 28 -4.61 -14.74 3.01
CA ALA A 28 -5.83 -15.26 2.38
C ALA A 28 -6.30 -16.62 2.94
N ALA A 29 -5.38 -17.46 3.44
CA ALA A 29 -5.70 -18.78 4.00
C ALA A 29 -6.23 -18.75 5.45
N LEU A 30 -6.23 -17.58 6.12
CA LEU A 30 -6.71 -17.47 7.49
C LEU A 30 -8.24 -17.61 7.58
N PRO A 31 -8.79 -18.15 8.69
CA PRO A 31 -10.23 -18.22 8.92
C PRO A 31 -10.90 -16.84 8.95
N ASP A 32 -12.09 -16.73 8.38
CA ASP A 32 -12.89 -15.49 8.37
C ASP A 32 -13.23 -14.98 9.77
N THR A 33 -13.31 -15.86 10.75
CA THR A 33 -13.52 -15.52 12.15
C THR A 33 -12.36 -14.69 12.73
N LEU A 34 -11.13 -14.94 12.29
CA LEU A 34 -9.96 -14.13 12.69
C LEU A 34 -10.03 -12.75 12.06
N ARG A 35 -10.34 -12.66 10.76
CA ARG A 35 -10.51 -11.38 10.06
C ARG A 35 -11.61 -10.53 10.70
N GLY A 36 -12.74 -11.15 11.02
CA GLY A 36 -13.86 -10.47 11.68
C GLY A 36 -13.49 -9.91 13.05
N LEU A 37 -12.64 -10.61 13.81
CA LEU A 37 -12.20 -10.13 15.10
C LEU A 37 -11.20 -8.97 14.99
N VAL A 38 -10.24 -9.06 14.06
CA VAL A 38 -9.33 -7.94 13.78
C VAL A 38 -10.14 -6.74 13.30
N ALA A 39 -11.10 -6.92 12.39
CA ALA A 39 -11.96 -5.84 11.90
C ALA A 39 -12.70 -5.15 13.05
N ALA A 40 -13.31 -5.92 13.96
CA ALA A 40 -13.99 -5.38 15.13
C ALA A 40 -13.05 -4.54 16.02
N ARG A 41 -11.80 -4.99 16.22
CA ARG A 41 -10.79 -4.22 16.97
C ARG A 41 -10.42 -2.91 16.27
N LEU A 42 -10.25 -2.95 14.94
CA LEU A 42 -9.98 -1.74 14.16
C LEU A 42 -11.18 -0.80 14.14
N ASP A 43 -12.39 -1.33 14.30
CA ASP A 43 -13.63 -0.56 14.37
C ASP A 43 -13.81 0.25 15.67
N ASP A 44 -13.09 -0.12 16.73
CA ASP A 44 -13.09 0.61 18.00
C ASP A 44 -12.08 1.77 18.03
N LEU A 45 -11.20 1.87 17.02
CA LEU A 45 -10.25 2.97 16.91
C LEU A 45 -10.97 4.30 16.65
N ASP A 46 -10.49 5.34 17.31
CA ASP A 46 -10.91 6.70 17.02
C ASP A 46 -10.58 7.07 15.56
N PRO A 47 -11.28 8.07 14.99
CA PRO A 47 -11.12 8.42 13.59
C PRO A 47 -9.70 8.79 13.18
N VAL A 48 -8.91 9.37 14.09
CA VAL A 48 -7.56 9.85 13.79
C VAL A 48 -6.58 8.67 13.76
N ALA A 49 -6.60 7.78 14.76
CA ALA A 49 -5.80 6.56 14.75
C ALA A 49 -6.14 5.66 13.55
N ARG A 50 -7.44 5.51 13.22
CA ARG A 50 -7.87 4.75 12.05
C ARG A 50 -7.34 5.34 10.75
N ALA A 51 -7.36 6.66 10.60
CA ALA A 51 -6.87 7.34 9.41
C ALA A 51 -5.36 7.14 9.21
N VAL A 52 -4.57 7.16 10.28
CA VAL A 52 -3.12 6.86 10.25
C VAL A 52 -2.86 5.40 9.93
N LEU A 53 -3.62 4.48 10.54
CA LEU A 53 -3.53 3.05 10.27
C LEU A 53 -3.82 2.72 8.81
N GLN A 54 -4.87 3.32 8.24
CA GLN A 54 -5.23 3.15 6.83
C GLN A 54 -4.11 3.66 5.92
N ASN A 55 -3.53 4.83 6.18
CA ASN A 55 -2.38 5.33 5.43
C ASN A 55 -1.18 4.37 5.49
N ALA A 56 -0.84 3.87 6.68
CA ALA A 56 0.22 2.89 6.87
C ALA A 56 -0.04 1.63 6.03
N SER A 57 -1.29 1.15 6.02
CA SER A 57 -1.67 -0.08 5.30
C SER A 57 -1.45 0.02 3.79
N VAL A 58 -1.60 1.23 3.22
CA VAL A 58 -1.34 1.53 1.82
C VAL A 58 0.16 1.63 1.55
N ILE A 59 0.97 2.19 2.47
CA ILE A 59 2.44 2.25 2.33
C ILE A 59 3.04 0.85 2.27
N GLY A 60 2.65 -0.02 3.19
CA GLY A 60 3.25 -1.35 3.32
C GLY A 60 3.26 -1.85 4.76
N GLN A 61 4.05 -2.90 5.01
CA GLN A 61 4.14 -3.53 6.32
C GLN A 61 4.94 -2.71 7.34
N GLN A 62 5.86 -1.88 6.87
CA GLN A 62 6.71 -1.03 7.70
C GLN A 62 7.20 0.19 6.91
N GLY A 63 7.67 1.21 7.62
CA GLY A 63 8.22 2.40 6.99
C GLY A 63 8.77 3.43 7.99
N PRO A 64 9.39 4.51 7.52
CA PRO A 64 9.84 5.58 8.40
C PRO A 64 8.63 6.36 8.94
N VAL A 65 8.67 6.71 10.23
CA VAL A 65 7.64 7.56 10.88
C VAL A 65 7.52 8.91 10.18
N ALA A 66 8.63 9.46 9.69
CA ALA A 66 8.62 10.70 8.90
C ALA A 66 7.71 10.61 7.66
N GLY A 67 7.63 9.43 7.02
CA GLY A 67 6.75 9.20 5.87
C GLY A 67 5.27 9.23 6.26
N LEU A 68 4.91 8.66 7.42
CA LEU A 68 3.54 8.75 7.94
C LEU A 68 3.15 10.17 8.32
N ARG A 69 4.06 10.93 8.95
CA ARG A 69 3.81 12.33 9.32
C ARG A 69 3.50 13.18 8.10
N GLU A 70 4.32 13.04 7.06
CA GLU A 70 4.14 13.80 5.82
C GLU A 70 2.82 13.44 5.13
N MET A 71 2.46 12.16 5.13
CA MET A 71 1.16 11.69 4.65
C MET A 71 -0.02 12.28 5.43
N GLY A 72 0.06 12.28 6.77
CA GLY A 72 -0.95 12.93 7.62
C GLY A 72 -1.10 14.41 7.30
N HIS A 73 0.02 15.12 7.08
CA HIS A 73 0.02 16.53 6.71
C HIS A 73 -0.65 16.79 5.34
N GLN A 74 -0.31 15.99 4.33
CA GLN A 74 -0.78 16.20 2.94
C GLN A 74 -2.21 15.70 2.72
N LEU A 75 -2.58 14.55 3.28
CA LEU A 75 -3.83 13.86 2.98
C LEU A 75 -4.90 14.09 4.05
N GLN A 76 -4.51 14.39 5.29
CA GLN A 76 -5.38 14.42 6.47
C GLN A 76 -5.10 15.66 7.34
N ARG A 77 -4.94 16.82 6.69
CA ARG A 77 -4.59 18.14 7.26
C ARG A 77 -5.01 18.30 8.73
N GLY A 78 -4.03 18.40 9.62
CA GLY A 78 -4.24 18.67 11.05
C GLY A 78 -4.34 17.43 11.94
N VAL A 79 -4.10 16.22 11.40
CA VAL A 79 -3.96 15.00 12.21
C VAL A 79 -2.64 15.00 12.98
N ASP A 80 -2.72 14.78 14.29
CA ASP A 80 -1.58 14.48 15.15
C ASP A 80 -1.17 13.02 14.96
N VAL A 81 -0.28 12.79 13.99
CA VAL A 81 0.22 11.45 13.64
C VAL A 81 1.00 10.83 14.80
N ASP A 82 1.69 11.63 15.62
CA ASP A 82 2.51 11.11 16.71
C ASP A 82 1.64 10.58 17.85
N SER A 83 0.59 11.32 18.21
CA SER A 83 -0.40 10.85 19.19
C SER A 83 -1.15 9.60 18.69
N ALA A 84 -1.59 9.61 17.43
CA ALA A 84 -2.23 8.45 16.81
C ALA A 84 -1.32 7.21 16.80
N LEU A 85 -0.05 7.38 16.45
CA LEU A 85 0.91 6.28 16.42
C LEU A 85 1.18 5.76 17.83
N ALA A 86 1.29 6.64 18.84
CA ALA A 86 1.43 6.22 20.23
C ALA A 86 0.24 5.39 20.71
N GLN A 87 -0.97 5.75 20.31
CA GLN A 87 -2.18 4.96 20.60
C GLN A 87 -2.15 3.60 19.88
N LEU A 88 -1.82 3.56 18.59
CA LEU A 88 -1.72 2.29 17.83
C LEU A 88 -0.66 1.34 18.39
N VAL A 89 0.41 1.88 19.00
CA VAL A 89 1.42 1.10 19.73
C VAL A 89 0.87 0.60 21.08
N ALA A 90 0.18 1.45 21.83
CA ALA A 90 -0.45 1.06 23.10
C ALA A 90 -1.54 -0.01 22.90
N ASP A 91 -2.24 0.06 21.78
CA ASP A 91 -3.26 -0.90 21.35
C ASP A 91 -2.66 -2.15 20.71
N GLU A 92 -1.33 -2.33 20.69
CA GLU A 92 -0.63 -3.50 20.14
C GLU A 92 -0.91 -3.79 18.66
N ILE A 93 -1.30 -2.76 17.91
CA ILE A 93 -1.59 -2.84 16.47
C ILE A 93 -0.31 -2.62 15.66
N MET A 94 0.53 -1.70 16.13
CA MET A 94 1.81 -1.34 15.54
C MET A 94 2.92 -1.35 16.58
N GLU A 95 4.15 -1.28 16.11
CA GLU A 95 5.33 -1.05 16.93
C GLU A 95 6.21 0.00 16.26
N VAL A 96 7.08 0.65 17.05
CA VAL A 96 8.00 1.67 16.56
C VAL A 96 9.38 1.43 17.17
N GLU A 97 10.37 1.19 16.32
CA GLU A 97 11.78 1.03 16.68
C GLU A 97 12.64 1.92 15.78
N ASP A 98 13.59 2.69 16.34
CA ASP A 98 14.52 3.54 15.59
C ASP A 98 13.86 4.48 14.54
N ASN A 99 12.68 5.05 14.87
CA ASN A 99 11.83 5.85 13.96
C ASN A 99 11.31 5.09 12.72
N VAL A 100 11.27 3.77 12.79
CA VAL A 100 10.60 2.89 11.84
C VAL A 100 9.37 2.32 12.52
N TRP A 101 8.22 2.45 11.89
CA TRP A 101 7.00 1.78 12.32
C TRP A 101 6.84 0.46 11.57
N SER A 102 6.21 -0.53 12.20
CA SER A 102 5.75 -1.78 11.59
C SER A 102 4.37 -2.16 12.13
N PHE A 103 3.59 -2.87 11.33
CA PHE A 103 2.42 -3.58 11.84
C PHE A 103 2.88 -4.83 12.61
N ARG A 104 2.20 -5.16 13.71
CA ARG A 104 2.50 -6.39 14.47
C ARG A 104 2.22 -7.69 13.71
N SER A 105 1.37 -7.65 12.68
CA SER A 105 1.16 -8.77 11.76
C SER A 105 0.67 -8.30 10.39
N ASP A 106 0.89 -9.14 9.37
CA ASP A 106 0.38 -8.88 8.02
C ASP A 106 -1.16 -8.90 7.98
N LEU A 107 -1.81 -9.69 8.85
CA LEU A 107 -3.27 -9.76 8.97
C LEU A 107 -3.86 -8.40 9.37
N ILE A 108 -3.27 -7.72 10.36
CA ILE A 108 -3.73 -6.40 10.80
C ILE A 108 -3.66 -5.42 9.63
N ARG A 109 -2.53 -5.42 8.91
CA ARG A 109 -2.37 -4.58 7.72
C ARG A 109 -3.41 -4.89 6.66
N GLU A 110 -3.62 -6.16 6.33
CA GLU A 110 -4.59 -6.57 5.32
C GLU A 110 -5.99 -6.10 5.68
N VAL A 111 -6.44 -6.37 6.91
CA VAL A 111 -7.77 -5.98 7.36
C VAL A 111 -7.91 -4.46 7.34
N ALA A 112 -6.91 -3.72 7.81
CA ALA A 112 -6.88 -2.26 7.73
C ALA A 112 -7.02 -1.76 6.28
N TYR A 113 -6.25 -2.33 5.35
CA TYR A 113 -6.31 -1.99 3.92
C TYR A 113 -7.68 -2.32 3.29
N GLN A 114 -8.29 -3.43 3.70
CA GLN A 114 -9.61 -3.86 3.22
C GLN A 114 -10.76 -2.99 3.75
N THR A 115 -10.59 -2.33 4.90
CA THR A 115 -11.58 -1.35 5.41
C THR A 115 -11.70 -0.10 4.52
N ILE A 116 -10.71 0.17 3.68
CA ILE A 116 -10.67 1.34 2.82
C ILE A 116 -11.49 1.07 1.56
N THR A 117 -12.37 2.02 1.19
CA THR A 117 -13.12 1.94 -0.07
C THR A 117 -12.15 1.86 -1.26
N LYS A 118 -12.56 1.22 -2.35
CA LYS A 118 -11.73 1.11 -3.55
C LYS A 118 -11.34 2.50 -4.10
N ALA A 119 -12.27 3.45 -4.08
CA ALA A 119 -12.03 4.82 -4.50
C ALA A 119 -10.98 5.52 -3.64
N ASP A 120 -11.07 5.36 -2.32
CA ASP A 120 -10.11 6.01 -1.42
C ASP A 120 -8.74 5.33 -1.46
N ARG A 121 -8.66 4.00 -1.64
CA ARG A 121 -7.37 3.32 -1.91
C ARG A 121 -6.70 3.89 -3.15
N ALA A 122 -7.44 4.07 -4.24
CA ALA A 122 -6.90 4.65 -5.47
C ALA A 122 -6.35 6.08 -5.23
N LYS A 123 -7.07 6.91 -4.46
CA LYS A 123 -6.62 8.26 -4.08
C LYS A 123 -5.36 8.23 -3.20
N LEU A 124 -5.32 7.36 -2.19
CA LEU A 124 -4.18 7.22 -1.28
C LEU A 124 -2.93 6.75 -2.03
N HIS A 125 -3.05 5.73 -2.90
CA HIS A 125 -1.94 5.30 -3.75
C HIS A 125 -1.45 6.44 -4.66
N LEU A 126 -2.34 7.21 -5.29
CA LEU A 126 -1.95 8.36 -6.10
C LEU A 126 -1.24 9.44 -5.26
N GLY A 127 -1.75 9.73 -4.06
CA GLY A 127 -1.16 10.71 -3.14
C GLY A 127 0.27 10.35 -2.76
N ILE A 128 0.49 9.09 -2.35
CA ILE A 128 1.82 8.55 -2.02
C ILE A 128 2.76 8.65 -3.22
N ALA A 129 2.30 8.22 -4.40
CA ALA A 129 3.13 8.23 -5.60
C ALA A 129 3.62 9.63 -5.97
N ARG A 130 2.72 10.63 -5.93
CA ARG A 130 3.06 12.03 -6.21
C ARG A 130 4.06 12.58 -5.21
N TYR A 131 3.84 12.31 -3.92
CA TYR A 131 4.75 12.72 -2.86
C TYR A 131 6.16 12.15 -3.08
N LEU A 132 6.26 10.85 -3.32
CA LEU A 132 7.54 10.19 -3.59
C LEU A 132 8.21 10.76 -4.84
N GLU A 133 7.44 11.03 -5.91
CA GLU A 133 7.98 11.56 -7.16
C GLU A 133 8.58 12.95 -6.97
N GLU A 134 7.91 13.81 -6.20
CA GLU A 134 8.35 15.16 -5.85
C GLU A 134 9.58 15.13 -4.95
N ALA A 135 9.56 14.31 -3.90
CA ALA A 135 10.66 14.19 -2.93
C ALA A 135 12.00 13.78 -3.57
N VAL A 136 11.96 13.09 -4.71
CA VAL A 136 13.17 12.70 -5.46
C VAL A 136 13.33 13.39 -6.81
N ALA A 137 12.53 14.41 -7.12
CA ALA A 137 12.55 15.08 -8.41
C ALA A 137 13.96 15.60 -8.77
N THR A 138 14.67 16.14 -7.79
CA THR A 138 16.01 16.73 -7.92
C THR A 138 17.15 15.77 -7.61
N ARG A 139 16.87 14.58 -7.04
CA ARG A 139 17.89 13.62 -6.60
C ARG A 139 18.27 12.66 -7.74
N LYS A 140 19.52 12.75 -8.21
CA LYS A 140 20.08 11.84 -9.23
C LYS A 140 21.42 11.24 -8.77
N PRO A 141 21.63 9.92 -8.86
CA PRO A 141 20.66 8.89 -9.28
C PRO A 141 19.53 8.72 -8.24
N ARG A 142 18.33 8.35 -8.70
CA ARG A 142 17.21 8.06 -7.81
C ARG A 142 17.50 6.78 -7.01
N PRO A 143 17.18 6.71 -5.71
CA PRO A 143 17.29 5.48 -4.96
C PRO A 143 16.42 4.37 -5.56
N VAL A 144 16.97 3.16 -5.57
CA VAL A 144 16.32 1.92 -6.03
C VAL A 144 14.89 1.77 -5.54
N TRP A 145 14.72 1.79 -4.22
CA TRP A 145 13.45 1.54 -3.57
C TRP A 145 12.38 2.56 -3.98
N VAL A 146 12.77 3.78 -4.36
CA VAL A 146 11.82 4.82 -4.79
C VAL A 146 11.21 4.46 -6.14
N VAL A 147 12.00 3.91 -7.07
CA VAL A 147 11.49 3.50 -8.39
C VAL A 147 10.46 2.37 -8.23
N ASP A 148 10.76 1.40 -7.38
CA ASP A 148 9.89 0.27 -7.12
C ASP A 148 8.59 0.71 -6.42
N GLN A 149 8.68 1.65 -5.48
CA GLN A 149 7.52 2.25 -4.80
C GLN A 149 6.67 3.11 -5.76
N LEU A 150 7.29 3.93 -6.62
CA LEU A 150 6.57 4.71 -7.63
C LEU A 150 5.82 3.81 -8.62
N ALA A 151 6.47 2.74 -9.08
CA ALA A 151 5.83 1.73 -9.94
C ALA A 151 4.64 1.06 -9.25
N HIS A 152 4.80 0.67 -7.98
CA HIS A 152 3.74 0.06 -7.18
C HIS A 152 2.55 1.01 -7.01
N HIS A 153 2.76 2.20 -6.45
CA HIS A 153 1.68 3.10 -6.09
C HIS A 153 0.96 3.69 -7.31
N TYR A 154 1.67 4.11 -8.36
CA TYR A 154 0.99 4.56 -9.58
C TYR A 154 0.23 3.42 -10.28
N GLY A 155 0.81 2.21 -10.30
CA GLY A 155 0.15 1.03 -10.85
C GLY A 155 -1.16 0.70 -10.14
N CYS A 156 -1.14 0.60 -8.81
CA CYS A 156 -2.33 0.37 -8.00
C CYS A 156 -3.38 1.48 -8.18
N ALA A 157 -2.97 2.74 -8.23
CA ALA A 157 -3.88 3.86 -8.45
C ALA A 157 -4.66 3.72 -9.78
N VAL A 158 -3.97 3.40 -10.88
CA VAL A 158 -4.61 3.22 -12.20
C VAL A 158 -5.52 2.00 -12.24
N THR A 159 -5.07 0.86 -11.71
CA THR A 159 -5.87 -0.37 -11.70
C THR A 159 -7.17 -0.17 -10.92
N LEU A 160 -7.07 0.35 -9.69
CA LEU A 160 -8.23 0.59 -8.85
C LEU A 160 -9.17 1.66 -9.47
N ALA A 161 -8.60 2.69 -10.09
CA ALA A 161 -9.39 3.70 -10.79
C ALA A 161 -10.17 3.11 -11.98
N GLY A 162 -9.55 2.23 -12.78
CA GLY A 162 -10.20 1.56 -13.90
C GLY A 162 -11.35 0.64 -13.46
N GLU A 163 -11.21 -0.04 -12.32
CA GLU A 163 -12.24 -0.91 -11.76
C GLU A 163 -13.49 -0.17 -11.24
N LEU A 164 -13.40 1.15 -11.02
CA LEU A 164 -14.54 1.98 -10.59
C LEU A 164 -15.39 2.47 -11.77
N GLY A 165 -14.98 2.17 -13.02
CA GLY A 165 -15.67 2.55 -14.24
C GLY A 165 -15.47 4.01 -14.67
N PRO A 166 -15.94 4.40 -15.87
CA PRO A 166 -15.64 5.70 -16.48
C PRO A 166 -16.23 6.92 -15.75
N GLY A 167 -17.33 6.75 -15.00
CA GLY A 167 -18.05 7.85 -14.35
C GLY A 167 -17.43 8.33 -13.02
N SER A 168 -16.57 7.53 -12.40
CA SER A 168 -15.93 7.83 -11.11
C SER A 168 -14.50 8.37 -11.26
N THR A 169 -13.93 8.23 -12.46
CA THR A 169 -12.52 8.51 -12.76
C THR A 169 -12.27 9.97 -13.13
N THR A 170 -13.23 10.62 -13.79
CA THR A 170 -13.04 11.88 -14.52
C THR A 170 -12.90 13.12 -13.62
N GLU A 171 -13.43 13.10 -12.40
CA GLU A 171 -13.30 14.23 -11.46
C GLU A 171 -12.14 14.05 -10.45
N THR A 172 -11.71 12.81 -10.21
CA THR A 172 -10.80 12.49 -9.08
C THR A 172 -9.36 12.24 -9.52
N PHE A 173 -9.13 11.71 -10.74
CA PHE A 173 -7.79 11.30 -11.20
C PHE A 173 -7.31 12.18 -12.36
N PRO A 174 -6.02 12.57 -12.38
CA PRO A 174 -5.52 13.45 -13.43
C PRO A 174 -5.56 12.78 -14.81
N PRO A 175 -5.80 13.54 -15.90
CA PRO A 175 -5.61 13.01 -17.24
C PRO A 175 -4.16 12.53 -17.41
N GLY A 176 -3.98 11.43 -18.15
CA GLY A 176 -2.65 10.84 -18.39
C GLY A 176 -2.08 10.04 -17.20
N LEU A 177 -2.86 9.76 -16.15
CA LEU A 177 -2.40 8.93 -15.02
C LEU A 177 -1.85 7.56 -15.47
N ALA A 178 -2.51 6.93 -16.45
CA ALA A 178 -2.07 5.67 -17.03
C ALA A 178 -0.67 5.75 -17.64
N ASP A 179 -0.34 6.86 -18.30
CA ASP A 179 0.98 7.06 -18.93
C ASP A 179 2.08 7.30 -17.89
N VAL A 180 1.76 8.05 -16.83
CA VAL A 180 2.68 8.24 -15.70
C VAL A 180 2.96 6.90 -15.02
N ALA A 181 1.92 6.11 -14.74
CA ALA A 181 2.07 4.79 -14.16
C ALA A 181 2.89 3.85 -15.05
N ARG A 182 2.58 3.80 -16.34
CA ARG A 182 3.32 2.98 -17.31
C ARG A 182 4.81 3.34 -17.33
N ARG A 183 5.14 4.64 -17.29
CA ARG A 183 6.53 5.11 -17.24
C ARG A 183 7.28 4.54 -16.04
N TRP A 184 6.69 4.64 -14.85
CA TRP A 184 7.32 4.16 -13.61
C TRP A 184 7.43 2.63 -13.57
N VAL A 185 6.37 1.92 -13.97
CA VAL A 185 6.39 0.45 -14.04
C VAL A 185 7.41 -0.05 -15.06
N VAL A 186 7.55 0.59 -16.22
CA VAL A 186 8.58 0.25 -17.21
C VAL A 186 9.98 0.53 -16.70
N GLU A 187 10.21 1.63 -15.98
CA GLU A 187 11.53 1.90 -15.40
C GLU A 187 11.90 0.85 -14.35
N ALA A 188 10.97 0.45 -13.48
CA ALA A 188 11.17 -0.65 -12.54
C ALA A 188 11.42 -1.99 -13.27
N ALA A 189 10.70 -2.27 -14.35
CA ALA A 189 10.90 -3.47 -15.15
C ALA A 189 12.29 -3.52 -15.82
N ARG A 190 12.73 -2.40 -16.40
CA ARG A 190 14.07 -2.26 -17.01
C ARG A 190 15.17 -2.45 -15.98
N ARG A 191 15.00 -1.86 -14.79
CA ARG A 191 15.88 -2.05 -13.65
C ARG A 191 15.96 -3.52 -13.24
N ALA A 192 14.82 -4.18 -13.02
CA ALA A 192 14.79 -5.61 -12.68
C ALA A 192 15.46 -6.47 -13.76
N ALA A 193 15.29 -6.14 -15.04
CA ALA A 193 15.96 -6.83 -16.14
C ALA A 193 17.48 -6.63 -16.12
N ARG A 194 17.97 -5.41 -15.85
CA ARG A 194 19.41 -5.12 -15.67
C ARG A 194 20.00 -5.92 -14.50
N ASP A 195 19.25 -6.04 -13.41
CA ASP A 195 19.61 -6.78 -12.21
C ASP A 195 19.39 -8.30 -12.37
N GLN A 196 19.05 -8.79 -13.57
CA GLN A 196 18.75 -10.20 -13.90
C GLN A 196 17.59 -10.84 -13.09
N ALA A 197 16.75 -10.03 -12.45
CA ALA A 197 15.51 -10.46 -11.79
C ALA A 197 14.40 -10.69 -12.83
N LEU A 198 14.61 -11.63 -13.75
CA LEU A 198 13.74 -11.86 -14.92
C LEU A 198 12.26 -12.12 -14.56
N PRO A 199 11.90 -12.90 -13.53
CA PRO A 199 10.50 -13.07 -13.15
C PRO A 199 9.81 -11.75 -12.78
N THR A 200 10.51 -10.91 -12.01
CA THR A 200 10.02 -9.57 -11.63
C THR A 200 9.89 -8.66 -12.85
N ALA A 201 10.87 -8.67 -13.75
CA ALA A 201 10.83 -7.89 -14.98
C ALA A 201 9.64 -8.28 -15.87
N ILE A 202 9.41 -9.58 -16.09
CA ILE A 202 8.29 -10.09 -16.88
C ILE A 202 6.96 -9.66 -16.27
N ARG A 203 6.79 -9.83 -14.95
CA ARG A 203 5.58 -9.40 -14.22
C ARG A 203 5.31 -7.91 -14.41
N LEU A 204 6.33 -7.06 -14.25
CA LEU A 204 6.20 -5.61 -14.38
C LEU A 204 5.92 -5.19 -15.83
N TYR A 205 6.55 -5.81 -16.83
CA TYR A 205 6.21 -5.55 -18.23
C TYR A 205 4.76 -5.96 -18.56
N GLY A 206 4.31 -7.11 -18.07
CA GLY A 206 2.91 -7.54 -18.21
C GLY A 206 1.93 -6.55 -17.56
N GLN A 207 2.25 -6.08 -16.36
CA GLN A 207 1.49 -5.02 -15.69
C GLN A 207 1.46 -3.74 -16.55
N ALA A 208 2.61 -3.28 -17.06
CA ALA A 208 2.68 -2.08 -17.89
C ALA A 208 1.86 -2.17 -19.18
N LEU A 209 1.71 -3.37 -19.76
CA LEU A 209 0.83 -3.60 -20.92
C LEU A 209 -0.65 -3.55 -20.54
N GLY A 210 -1.02 -3.99 -19.34
CA GLY A 210 -2.39 -3.94 -18.84
C GLY A 210 -2.85 -2.55 -18.40
N LEU A 211 -1.93 -1.64 -18.08
CA LEU A 211 -2.27 -0.25 -17.76
C LEU A 211 -2.78 0.45 -19.04
N GLY A 212 -4.05 0.85 -19.09
CA GLY A 212 -4.63 1.62 -20.19
C GLY A 212 -5.47 0.84 -21.23
N GLY A 213 -6.05 -0.31 -20.88
CA GLY A 213 -6.94 -1.06 -21.77
C GLY A 213 -8.44 -0.73 -21.58
N VAL A 214 -8.95 0.29 -22.29
CA VAL A 214 -10.21 0.31 -23.09
C VAL A 214 -10.29 1.63 -23.88
N ASP A 215 -9.31 1.90 -24.75
CA ASP A 215 -9.45 2.90 -25.84
C ASP A 215 -8.58 2.53 -27.06
N GLY A 216 -8.34 1.23 -27.23
CA GLY A 216 -7.77 0.66 -28.45
C GLY A 216 -8.89 0.19 -29.36
N ALA A 217 -9.65 1.13 -29.95
CA ALA A 217 -10.36 0.81 -31.18
C ALA A 217 -9.31 0.33 -32.18
N VAL A 218 -9.37 -0.96 -32.54
CA VAL A 218 -8.66 -1.47 -33.71
C VAL A 218 -9.21 -0.67 -34.90
N PRO A 219 -8.39 0.09 -35.64
CA PRO A 219 -8.86 0.64 -36.89
C PRO A 219 -9.07 -0.53 -37.85
N ASP A 220 -10.32 -0.70 -38.31
CA ASP A 220 -10.65 -1.49 -39.50
C ASP A 220 -9.88 -0.99 -40.74
#